data_AF-A0A8D6V431-F1
#
_entry.id   AF-A0A8D6V431-F1
#
_cell.length_a   1.000
_cell.length_b   1.000
_cell.length_c   1.000
_cell.angle_alpha   90.00
_cell.angle_beta   90.00
_cell.angle_gamma   90.00
#
_symmetry.space_group_name_H-M   'P 1'
#
loop_
_entity.id
_entity.type
_entity.pdbx_description
1 polymer ?
#
loop_
_entity_poly.entity_id
_entity_poly.type
_entity_poly.pdbx_seq_one_letter_code
_entity_poly.pdbx_strand_id
1 'polypeptide(L)'
;MRLQLQVGALCVAMLSMAACSAGSTADANGARIAGRGQSDRHAVYQVELERARAERLQRLRAPDGWLSYTGSGRVRAGRYQVGSDPRSDLVLPAGPAQLGQLTLDGDGRVHFDAAANVPVYLNGQRVDRVRLEPERAGQRGDRLDVEGRQFYLVQTGSLFGWRFRDPSAPLLSHFAGLEYFPTDSHWRIQARWQAYPTPRTTTLLTSIGTPLTVEVPGEAVFSRNGQQYRLQPIVSDDGQGLFFLFADRTSGKESYGGARYLYTAPPHDGRLVLDFNLAENPPCALTPHVVCPIASPENRLDLAVNAGEKTYRAAER
;
A
#
# COMPACT_ATOMS: atom_id res chain seq x y z
N MET A 1 27.83 82.11 62.43
CA MET A 1 26.59 82.36 63.20
C MET A 1 25.60 81.28 62.82
N ARG A 2 25.28 80.40 63.78
CA ARG A 2 24.13 79.48 63.92
C ARG A 2 23.55 78.69 62.71
N LEU A 3 23.51 77.36 62.94
CA LEU A 3 22.41 76.39 62.71
C LEU A 3 22.00 76.09 61.24
N GLN A 4 21.64 74.88 60.80
CA GLN A 4 21.56 73.52 61.34
C GLN A 4 20.99 72.63 60.18
N LEU A 5 21.36 71.34 60.12
CA LEU A 5 20.57 70.12 59.76
C LEU A 5 19.75 70.11 58.43
N GLN A 6 19.63 69.05 57.63
CA GLN A 6 19.94 67.62 57.75
C GLN A 6 19.71 66.94 56.38
N VAL A 7 20.46 65.84 56.17
CA VAL A 7 20.05 64.57 55.52
C VAL A 7 19.72 64.57 54.01
N GLY A 8 20.48 63.74 53.28
CA GLY A 8 19.85 62.60 52.59
C GLY A 8 20.22 62.35 51.13
N ALA A 9 21.00 61.28 50.93
CA ALA A 9 20.97 60.32 49.82
C ALA A 9 21.62 60.67 48.47
N LEU A 10 22.70 59.92 48.21
CA LEU A 10 23.31 59.59 46.91
C LEU A 10 22.28 59.07 45.89
N CYS A 11 22.43 59.49 44.63
CA CYS A 11 22.40 58.58 43.47
C CYS A 11 23.09 59.23 42.25
N VAL A 12 24.01 58.48 41.64
CA VAL A 12 24.78 58.78 40.42
C VAL A 12 24.05 58.14 39.23
N ALA A 13 23.84 58.88 38.14
CA ALA A 13 23.68 58.36 36.77
C ALA A 13 23.70 59.56 35.79
N MET A 14 24.76 59.75 35.01
CA MET A 14 25.12 59.11 33.73
C MET A 14 24.42 59.72 32.51
N LEU A 15 25.28 60.19 31.60
CA LEU A 15 25.02 60.86 30.34
C LEU A 15 24.16 60.00 29.39
N SER A 16 23.20 60.65 28.75
CA SER A 16 22.47 60.18 27.58
C SER A 16 23.36 60.21 26.32
N MET A 17 23.67 59.03 25.76
CA MET A 17 24.04 58.89 24.34
C MET A 17 22.86 58.28 23.59
N ALA A 18 22.31 59.05 22.65
CA ALA A 18 21.35 58.55 21.67
C ALA A 18 22.10 57.73 20.61
N ALA A 19 21.87 56.41 20.60
CA ALA A 19 22.25 55.53 19.51
C ALA A 19 21.06 55.38 18.55
N CYS A 20 21.26 55.78 17.29
CA CYS A 20 20.33 55.47 16.21
C CYS A 20 20.28 53.95 16.01
N SER A 21 19.17 53.32 16.37
CA SER A 21 18.88 51.94 15.98
C SER A 21 18.47 51.92 14.50
N ALA A 22 19.42 51.51 13.64
CA ALA A 22 19.08 51.02 12.31
C ALA A 22 18.27 49.73 12.49
N GLY A 23 16.94 49.85 12.39
CA GLY A 23 16.00 48.75 12.57
C GLY A 23 16.22 47.62 11.57
N SER A 24 16.25 46.40 12.11
CA SER A 24 16.27 45.12 11.41
C SER A 24 15.06 44.98 10.47
N THR A 25 15.21 45.40 9.22
CA THR A 25 14.26 45.14 8.13
C THR A 25 14.69 43.95 7.27
N ALA A 26 15.98 43.59 7.31
CA ALA A 26 16.54 42.45 6.59
C ALA A 26 16.07 41.09 7.15
N ASP A 27 16.03 40.94 8.49
CA ASP A 27 15.62 39.67 9.12
C ASP A 27 14.12 39.40 8.96
N ALA A 28 13.29 40.44 8.98
CA ALA A 28 11.84 40.32 8.80
C ALA A 28 11.47 39.89 7.37
N ASN A 29 12.19 40.38 6.36
CA ASN A 29 11.99 39.95 4.97
C ASN A 29 12.54 38.54 4.73
N GLY A 30 13.69 38.18 5.31
CA GLY A 30 14.22 36.81 5.25
C GLY A 30 13.28 35.78 5.89
N ALA A 31 12.74 36.08 7.06
CA ALA A 31 11.76 35.22 7.74
C ALA A 31 10.44 35.10 6.97
N ARG A 32 9.96 36.19 6.36
CA ARG A 32 8.76 36.18 5.50
C ARG A 32 8.95 35.39 4.22
N ILE A 33 10.12 35.51 3.56
CA ILE A 33 10.44 34.75 2.34
C ILE A 33 10.61 33.26 2.66
N ALA A 34 11.30 32.92 3.75
CA ALA A 34 11.43 31.52 4.21
C ALA A 34 10.07 30.92 4.60
N GLY A 35 9.23 31.66 5.34
CA GLY A 35 7.88 31.23 5.70
C GLY A 35 6.97 31.04 4.49
N ARG A 36 7.05 31.92 3.48
CA ARG A 36 6.32 31.78 2.22
C ARG A 36 6.78 30.55 1.44
N GLY A 37 8.09 30.33 1.30
CA GLY A 37 8.64 29.15 0.62
C GLY A 37 8.29 27.83 1.31
N GLN A 38 8.18 27.82 2.65
CA GLN A 38 7.75 26.64 3.40
C GLN A 38 6.23 26.38 3.25
N SER A 39 5.42 27.45 3.24
CA SER A 39 3.98 27.38 2.96
C SER A 39 3.72 26.85 1.55
N ASP A 40 4.45 27.34 0.55
CA ASP A 40 4.30 26.91 -0.84
C ASP A 40 4.69 25.43 -1.01
N ARG A 41 5.78 24.98 -0.37
CA ARG A 41 6.17 23.56 -0.35
C ARG A 41 5.13 22.66 0.32
N HIS A 42 4.53 23.10 1.42
CA HIS A 42 3.48 22.35 2.08
C HIS A 42 2.23 22.26 1.21
N ALA A 43 1.83 23.35 0.55
CA ALA A 43 0.70 23.36 -0.37
C ALA A 43 0.91 22.40 -1.56
N VAL A 44 2.11 22.42 -2.16
CA VAL A 44 2.48 21.48 -3.24
C VAL A 44 2.38 20.03 -2.76
N TYR A 45 2.91 19.73 -1.57
CA TYR A 45 2.85 18.37 -1.01
C TYR A 45 1.41 17.90 -0.76
N GLN A 46 0.53 18.76 -0.25
CA GLN A 46 -0.88 18.39 -0.05
C GLN A 46 -1.56 18.03 -1.37
N VAL A 47 -1.31 18.79 -2.43
CA VAL A 47 -1.84 18.49 -3.77
C VAL A 47 -1.30 17.16 -4.30
N GLU A 48 0.00 16.87 -4.13
CA GLU A 48 0.60 15.59 -4.51
C GLU A 48 -0.05 14.41 -3.76
N LEU A 49 -0.28 14.57 -2.45
CA LEU A 49 -0.88 13.55 -1.61
C LEU A 49 -2.35 13.30 -1.98
N GLU A 50 -3.14 14.36 -2.20
CA GLU A 50 -4.52 14.26 -2.65
C GLU A 50 -4.63 13.57 -4.01
N ARG A 51 -3.73 13.91 -4.94
CA ARG A 51 -3.64 13.23 -6.23
C ARG A 51 -3.35 11.75 -6.07
N ALA A 52 -2.35 11.39 -5.26
CA ALA A 52 -2.00 9.99 -5.03
C ALA A 52 -3.18 9.20 -4.41
N ARG A 53 -3.92 9.80 -3.48
CA ARG A 53 -5.14 9.22 -2.90
C ARG A 53 -6.24 9.06 -3.96
N ALA A 54 -6.44 10.04 -4.83
CA ALA A 54 -7.41 9.93 -5.93
C ALA A 54 -7.04 8.81 -6.92
N GLU A 55 -5.77 8.71 -7.30
CA GLU A 55 -5.26 7.64 -8.16
C GLU A 55 -5.42 6.26 -7.50
N ARG A 56 -5.17 6.16 -6.18
CA ARG A 56 -5.44 4.94 -5.40
C ARG A 56 -6.92 4.54 -5.48
N LEU A 57 -7.85 5.47 -5.27
CA LEU A 57 -9.29 5.19 -5.37
C LEU A 57 -9.70 4.77 -6.80
N GLN A 58 -9.13 5.39 -7.83
CA GLN A 58 -9.35 4.99 -9.21
C GLN A 58 -8.86 3.57 -9.48
N ARG A 59 -7.64 3.21 -9.04
CA ARG A 59 -7.10 1.84 -9.16
C ARG A 59 -7.97 0.81 -8.44
N LEU A 60 -8.52 1.15 -7.28
CA LEU A 60 -9.43 0.25 -6.56
C LEU A 60 -10.74 0.00 -7.30
N ARG A 61 -11.30 1.04 -7.92
CA ARG A 61 -12.59 1.02 -8.64
C ARG A 61 -12.49 0.56 -10.10
N ALA A 62 -11.29 0.43 -10.65
CA ALA A 62 -11.10 -0.03 -12.01
C ALA A 62 -11.79 -1.40 -12.22
N PRO A 63 -12.22 -1.74 -13.45
CA PRO A 63 -12.84 -3.04 -13.75
C PRO A 63 -11.96 -4.25 -13.32
N ASP A 64 -10.65 -4.10 -13.42
CA ASP A 64 -9.62 -5.05 -12.95
C ASP A 64 -8.98 -4.65 -11.60
N GLY A 65 -9.56 -3.66 -10.92
CA GLY A 65 -9.19 -3.22 -9.58
C GLY A 65 -9.52 -4.22 -8.49
N TRP A 66 -8.99 -4.02 -7.29
CA TRP A 66 -9.12 -4.98 -6.18
C TRP A 66 -10.56 -5.15 -5.68
N LEU A 67 -11.45 -4.19 -5.94
CA LEU A 67 -12.85 -4.27 -5.50
C LEU A 67 -13.73 -5.12 -6.44
N SER A 68 -13.24 -5.52 -7.62
CA SER A 68 -14.00 -6.36 -8.55
C SER A 68 -13.96 -7.86 -8.21
N TYR A 69 -13.12 -8.29 -7.26
CA TYR A 69 -13.06 -9.69 -6.88
C TYR A 69 -14.30 -10.12 -6.09
N THR A 70 -14.93 -11.21 -6.54
CA THR A 70 -16.16 -11.75 -5.93
C THR A 70 -16.08 -13.24 -5.63
N GLY A 71 -15.07 -13.95 -6.14
CA GLY A 71 -14.89 -15.38 -5.91
C GLY A 71 -13.43 -15.79 -5.94
N SER A 72 -13.10 -16.81 -5.16
CA SER A 72 -11.78 -17.40 -5.12
C SER A 72 -11.80 -18.75 -4.42
N GLY A 73 -10.84 -19.62 -4.71
CA GLY A 73 -10.65 -20.85 -3.95
C GLY A 73 -9.36 -21.56 -4.31
N ARG A 74 -9.07 -22.65 -3.59
CA ARG A 74 -7.90 -23.51 -3.88
C ARG A 74 -8.28 -24.56 -4.92
N VAL A 75 -7.31 -24.94 -5.74
CA VAL A 75 -7.42 -26.02 -6.72
C VAL A 75 -6.27 -27.00 -6.49
N ARG A 76 -6.55 -28.30 -6.59
CA ARG A 76 -5.54 -29.37 -6.58
C ARG A 76 -5.61 -30.14 -7.89
N ALA A 77 -4.66 -31.04 -8.13
CA ALA A 77 -4.77 -31.94 -9.27
C ALA A 77 -6.10 -32.71 -9.22
N GLY A 78 -6.85 -32.68 -10.33
CA GLY A 78 -8.22 -33.20 -10.39
C GLY A 78 -9.02 -32.62 -11.55
N ARG A 79 -10.30 -33.02 -11.60
CA ARG A 79 -11.30 -32.50 -12.53
C ARG A 79 -12.42 -31.85 -11.74
N TYR A 80 -12.87 -30.69 -12.19
CA TYR A 80 -13.81 -29.84 -11.48
C TYR A 80 -14.90 -29.33 -12.43
N GLN A 81 -16.15 -29.51 -12.04
CA GLN A 81 -17.26 -28.77 -12.65
C GLN A 81 -17.23 -27.33 -12.14
N VAL A 82 -17.30 -26.40 -13.08
CA VAL A 82 -17.26 -24.95 -12.83
C VAL A 82 -18.58 -24.35 -13.28
N GLY A 83 -19.15 -23.45 -12.46
CA GLY A 83 -20.38 -22.75 -12.80
C GLY A 83 -21.06 -22.15 -11.57
N SER A 84 -22.16 -21.44 -11.77
CA SER A 84 -22.93 -20.83 -10.69
C SER A 84 -23.92 -21.79 -10.00
N ASP A 85 -24.08 -23.02 -10.51
CA ASP A 85 -24.85 -24.06 -9.81
C ASP A 85 -24.15 -24.37 -8.47
N PRO A 86 -24.87 -24.31 -7.32
CA PRO A 86 -24.32 -24.66 -6.01
C PRO A 86 -23.78 -26.09 -5.88
N ARG A 87 -24.09 -26.97 -6.85
CA ARG A 87 -23.58 -28.34 -6.93
C ARG A 87 -22.27 -28.45 -7.71
N SER A 88 -21.77 -27.36 -8.30
CA SER A 88 -20.47 -27.33 -8.97
C SER A 88 -19.34 -27.53 -7.96
N ASP A 89 -18.23 -28.13 -8.39
CA ASP A 89 -17.04 -28.25 -7.53
C ASP A 89 -16.39 -26.89 -7.29
N LEU A 90 -16.35 -26.03 -8.33
CA LEU A 90 -15.97 -24.61 -8.23
C LEU A 90 -17.20 -23.73 -8.49
N VAL A 91 -17.86 -23.34 -7.40
CA VAL A 91 -19.05 -22.49 -7.45
C VAL A 91 -18.67 -21.03 -7.72
N LEU A 92 -19.10 -20.52 -8.87
CA LEU A 92 -18.94 -19.12 -9.24
C LEU A 92 -20.09 -18.27 -8.67
N PRO A 93 -19.82 -17.04 -8.18
CA PRO A 93 -20.87 -16.16 -7.66
C PRO A 93 -21.91 -15.72 -8.69
N ALA A 94 -21.58 -15.78 -9.99
CA ALA A 94 -22.44 -15.35 -11.09
C ALA A 94 -22.03 -16.05 -12.40
N GLY A 95 -22.86 -15.91 -13.43
CA GLY A 95 -22.65 -16.49 -14.76
C GLY A 95 -23.44 -17.80 -14.97
N PRO A 96 -23.12 -18.57 -16.02
CA PRO A 96 -23.82 -19.81 -16.36
C PRO A 96 -23.80 -20.84 -15.22
N ALA A 97 -24.94 -21.51 -14.99
CA ALA A 97 -25.06 -22.57 -13.98
C ALA A 97 -24.03 -23.68 -14.21
N GLN A 98 -23.82 -24.06 -15.48
CA GLN A 98 -22.78 -24.97 -15.92
C GLN A 98 -21.89 -24.22 -16.90
N LEU A 99 -20.76 -23.71 -16.43
CA LEU A 99 -19.79 -22.99 -17.27
C LEU A 99 -18.93 -23.97 -18.07
N GLY A 100 -18.44 -25.04 -17.42
CA GLY A 100 -17.57 -26.02 -18.05
C GLY A 100 -16.83 -26.91 -17.06
N GLN A 101 -15.82 -27.62 -17.55
CA GLN A 101 -14.96 -28.49 -16.76
C GLN A 101 -13.52 -27.96 -16.76
N LEU A 102 -12.95 -27.80 -15.58
CA LEU A 102 -11.53 -27.52 -15.37
C LEU A 102 -10.79 -28.82 -15.03
N THR A 103 -9.67 -29.08 -15.70
CA THR A 103 -8.75 -30.17 -15.35
C THR A 103 -7.39 -29.59 -15.00
N LEU A 104 -6.87 -29.92 -13.82
CA LEU A 104 -5.49 -29.68 -13.41
C LEU A 104 -4.80 -31.04 -13.27
N ASP A 105 -3.76 -31.31 -14.05
CA ASP A 105 -3.02 -32.57 -13.95
C ASP A 105 -1.91 -32.53 -12.87
N GLY A 106 -1.25 -33.66 -12.65
CA GLY A 106 -0.16 -33.79 -11.67
C GLY A 106 1.12 -33.02 -12.05
N ASP A 107 1.28 -32.65 -13.32
CA ASP A 107 2.39 -31.84 -13.82
C ASP A 107 2.11 -30.33 -13.69
N GLY A 108 0.91 -29.96 -13.26
CA GLY A 108 0.49 -28.56 -13.13
C GLY A 108 -0.09 -27.96 -14.40
N ARG A 109 -0.44 -28.76 -15.42
CA ARG A 109 -1.06 -28.26 -16.67
C ARG A 109 -2.55 -28.12 -16.45
N VAL A 110 -3.08 -26.97 -16.87
CA VAL A 110 -4.50 -26.63 -16.73
C VAL A 110 -5.17 -26.66 -18.10
N HIS A 111 -6.28 -27.39 -18.19
CA HIS A 111 -7.17 -27.37 -19.33
C HIS A 111 -8.58 -26.97 -18.89
N PHE A 112 -9.28 -26.26 -19.75
CA PHE A 112 -10.67 -25.90 -19.58
C PHE A 112 -11.48 -26.30 -20.81
N ASP A 113 -12.62 -26.95 -20.57
CA ASP A 113 -13.60 -27.37 -21.56
C ASP A 113 -14.92 -26.63 -21.27
N ALA A 114 -15.35 -25.75 -22.17
CA ALA A 114 -16.62 -25.05 -22.04
C ALA A 114 -17.80 -26.02 -22.18
N ALA A 115 -18.88 -25.77 -21.43
CA ALA A 115 -20.13 -26.52 -21.61
C ALA A 115 -20.74 -26.22 -22.99
N ALA A 116 -21.52 -27.18 -23.51
CA ALA A 116 -22.12 -27.05 -24.84
C ALA A 116 -22.98 -25.77 -24.94
N ASN A 117 -22.73 -24.98 -25.98
CA ASN A 117 -23.40 -23.69 -26.26
C ASN A 117 -23.19 -22.59 -25.20
N VAL A 118 -22.23 -22.73 -24.28
CA VAL A 118 -21.85 -21.65 -23.37
C VAL A 118 -20.74 -20.82 -24.00
N PRO A 119 -20.96 -19.53 -24.29
CA PRO A 119 -19.94 -18.68 -24.88
C PRO A 119 -18.88 -18.32 -23.84
N VAL A 120 -17.65 -18.81 -24.07
CA VAL A 120 -16.47 -18.47 -23.27
C VAL A 120 -15.41 -17.91 -24.20
N TYR A 121 -14.76 -16.82 -23.80
CA TYR A 121 -13.75 -16.17 -24.63
C TYR A 121 -12.39 -16.12 -23.94
N LEU A 122 -11.33 -16.29 -24.71
CA LEU A 122 -9.96 -15.99 -24.30
C LEU A 122 -9.39 -14.99 -25.29
N ASN A 123 -8.93 -13.83 -24.80
CA ASN A 123 -8.41 -12.74 -25.64
C ASN A 123 -9.35 -12.34 -26.79
N GLY A 124 -10.66 -12.32 -26.51
CA GLY A 124 -11.71 -11.96 -27.48
C GLY A 124 -12.10 -13.07 -28.46
N GLN A 125 -11.43 -14.22 -28.43
CA GLN A 125 -11.75 -15.37 -29.28
C GLN A 125 -12.56 -16.40 -28.51
N ARG A 126 -13.65 -16.90 -29.12
CA ARG A 126 -14.46 -17.95 -28.53
C ARG A 126 -13.65 -19.25 -28.44
N VAL A 127 -13.71 -19.92 -27.28
CA VAL A 127 -13.02 -21.18 -27.02
C VAL A 127 -13.99 -22.24 -26.53
N ASP A 128 -13.91 -23.44 -27.09
CA ASP A 128 -14.62 -24.61 -26.59
C ASP A 128 -13.73 -25.51 -25.71
N ARG A 129 -12.44 -25.62 -26.06
CA ARG A 129 -11.39 -26.27 -25.26
C ARG A 129 -10.11 -25.46 -25.33
N VAL A 130 -9.46 -25.23 -24.20
CA VAL A 130 -8.24 -24.40 -24.13
C VAL A 130 -7.31 -24.86 -23.01
N ARG A 131 -6.00 -24.69 -23.21
CA ARG A 131 -5.00 -24.77 -22.13
C ARG A 131 -4.86 -23.39 -21.51
N LEU A 132 -4.86 -23.32 -20.18
CA LEU A 132 -4.73 -22.05 -19.45
C LEU A 132 -3.37 -21.97 -18.76
N GLU A 133 -2.73 -20.81 -18.89
CA GLU A 133 -1.56 -20.46 -18.11
C GLU A 133 -1.98 -19.69 -16.83
N PRO A 134 -1.70 -20.22 -15.62
CA PRO A 134 -2.01 -19.52 -14.38
C PRO A 134 -1.20 -18.24 -14.21
N GLU A 135 -1.79 -17.27 -13.53
CA GLU A 135 -1.09 -16.05 -13.11
C GLU A 135 -0.07 -16.34 -12.00
N ARG A 136 1.12 -15.73 -12.11
CA ARG A 136 2.23 -15.81 -11.15
C ARG A 136 2.73 -14.41 -10.83
N ALA A 137 3.60 -14.28 -9.83
CA ALA A 137 4.26 -13.02 -9.54
C ALA A 137 5.00 -12.50 -10.80
N GLY A 138 4.75 -11.25 -11.18
CA GLY A 138 5.31 -10.62 -12.39
C GLY A 138 4.79 -11.16 -13.73
N GLN A 139 3.88 -12.15 -13.73
CA GLN A 139 3.38 -12.78 -14.95
C GLN A 139 1.85 -12.87 -14.94
N ARG A 140 1.21 -12.10 -15.82
CA ARG A 140 -0.24 -12.19 -16.05
C ARG A 140 -0.58 -13.55 -16.68
N GLY A 141 -1.55 -14.24 -16.09
CA GLY A 141 -2.12 -15.48 -16.62
C GLY A 141 -3.32 -15.27 -17.55
N ASP A 142 -3.76 -16.34 -18.18
CA ASP A 142 -4.95 -16.38 -19.03
C ASP A 142 -6.22 -16.10 -18.23
N ARG A 143 -7.16 -15.39 -18.85
CA ARG A 143 -8.47 -15.05 -18.27
C ARG A 143 -9.57 -15.40 -19.23
N LEU A 144 -10.44 -16.29 -18.78
CA LEU A 144 -11.67 -16.61 -19.48
C LEU A 144 -12.67 -15.50 -19.20
N ASP A 145 -13.12 -14.84 -20.27
CA ASP A 145 -14.26 -13.94 -20.24
C ASP A 145 -15.55 -14.77 -20.32
N VAL A 146 -16.42 -14.54 -19.35
CA VAL A 146 -17.72 -15.18 -19.18
C VAL A 146 -18.74 -14.10 -18.89
N GLU A 147 -19.46 -13.66 -19.92
CA GLU A 147 -20.46 -12.58 -19.82
C GLU A 147 -19.88 -11.27 -19.24
N GLY A 148 -18.65 -10.89 -19.66
CA GLY A 148 -17.97 -9.69 -19.17
C GLY A 148 -17.33 -9.83 -17.78
N ARG A 149 -17.31 -11.06 -17.22
CA ARG A 149 -16.63 -11.41 -15.97
C ARG A 149 -15.40 -12.25 -16.27
N GLN A 150 -14.42 -12.25 -15.37
CA GLN A 150 -13.18 -12.99 -15.58
C GLN A 150 -13.03 -14.14 -14.61
N PHE A 151 -12.89 -15.36 -15.14
CA PHE A 151 -12.46 -16.55 -14.41
C PHE A 151 -11.02 -16.90 -14.80
N TYR A 152 -10.16 -17.14 -13.82
CA TYR A 152 -8.76 -17.45 -14.08
C TYR A 152 -8.08 -18.17 -12.92
N LEU A 153 -6.91 -18.74 -13.22
CA LEU A 153 -6.11 -19.49 -12.27
C LEU A 153 -4.91 -18.65 -11.79
N VAL A 154 -4.49 -18.91 -10.56
CA VAL A 154 -3.28 -18.36 -9.95
C VAL A 154 -2.41 -19.48 -9.41
N GLN A 155 -1.11 -19.28 -9.46
CA GLN A 155 -0.14 -20.19 -8.87
C GLN A 155 0.88 -19.44 -8.01
N THR A 156 1.11 -19.95 -6.81
CA THR A 156 2.15 -19.47 -5.90
C THR A 156 2.96 -20.67 -5.39
N GLY A 157 4.21 -20.78 -5.84
CA GLY A 157 4.98 -22.01 -5.65
C GLY A 157 4.26 -23.22 -6.26
N SER A 158 4.00 -24.25 -5.46
CA SER A 158 3.23 -25.44 -5.86
C SER A 158 1.72 -25.32 -5.67
N LEU A 159 1.23 -24.22 -5.07
CA LEU A 159 -0.18 -24.05 -4.76
C LEU A 159 -0.92 -23.42 -5.95
N PHE A 160 -2.04 -24.02 -6.32
CA PHE A 160 -2.98 -23.50 -7.30
C PHE A 160 -4.24 -22.94 -6.63
N GLY A 161 -4.78 -21.89 -7.22
CA GLY A 161 -6.07 -21.34 -6.86
C GLY A 161 -6.79 -20.80 -8.09
N TRP A 162 -8.07 -20.46 -7.90
CA TRP A 162 -8.86 -19.76 -8.89
C TRP A 162 -9.32 -18.41 -8.33
N ARG A 163 -9.60 -17.49 -9.24
CA ARG A 163 -10.13 -16.16 -8.96
C ARG A 163 -11.26 -15.86 -9.92
N PHE A 164 -12.22 -15.09 -9.43
CA PHE A 164 -13.33 -14.58 -10.21
C PHE A 164 -13.52 -13.09 -9.95
N ARG A 165 -13.62 -12.33 -11.05
CA ARG A 165 -13.82 -10.89 -11.03
C ARG A 165 -15.11 -10.53 -11.75
N ASP A 166 -15.88 -9.66 -11.13
CA ASP A 166 -17.10 -9.08 -11.66
C ASP A 166 -16.95 -7.55 -11.69
N PRO A 167 -16.94 -6.89 -12.85
CA PRO A 167 -16.88 -5.43 -12.94
C PRO A 167 -18.13 -4.75 -12.37
N SER A 168 -19.19 -5.51 -12.07
CA SER A 168 -20.40 -5.07 -11.38
C SER A 168 -20.47 -5.62 -9.94
N ALA A 169 -19.34 -6.01 -9.35
CA ALA A 169 -19.27 -6.53 -7.99
C ALA A 169 -20.02 -5.62 -6.99
N PRO A 170 -20.83 -6.19 -6.07
CA PRO A 170 -21.54 -5.40 -5.07
C PRO A 170 -20.60 -4.48 -4.27
N LEU A 171 -19.37 -4.92 -4.00
CA LEU A 171 -18.37 -4.13 -3.30
C LEU A 171 -18.05 -2.80 -3.99
N LEU A 172 -18.07 -2.73 -5.33
CA LEU A 172 -17.85 -1.48 -6.07
C LEU A 172 -18.96 -0.45 -5.78
N SER A 173 -20.22 -0.90 -5.75
CA SER A 173 -21.37 -0.03 -5.48
C SER A 173 -21.47 0.46 -4.02
N HIS A 174 -20.95 -0.32 -3.07
CA HIS A 174 -21.00 0.01 -1.64
C HIS A 174 -19.69 0.64 -1.12
N PHE A 175 -18.67 0.80 -1.97
CA PHE A 175 -17.38 1.33 -1.55
C PHE A 175 -17.44 2.85 -1.29
N ALA A 176 -17.58 3.20 -0.02
CA ALA A 176 -17.64 4.58 0.47
C ALA A 176 -16.30 5.33 0.44
N GLY A 177 -15.20 4.63 0.11
CA GLY A 177 -13.85 5.20 0.11
C GLY A 177 -12.96 4.60 1.19
N LEU A 178 -11.84 5.28 1.45
CA LEU A 178 -10.84 4.89 2.44
C LEU A 178 -10.74 5.97 3.51
N GLU A 179 -10.58 5.55 4.76
CA GLU A 179 -10.21 6.44 5.85
C GLU A 179 -8.68 6.57 5.93
N TYR A 180 -8.23 7.78 6.26
CA TYR A 180 -6.81 8.09 6.46
C TYR A 180 -6.60 8.69 7.84
N PHE A 181 -5.41 8.49 8.39
CA PHE A 181 -4.94 9.31 9.50
C PHE A 181 -4.81 10.78 9.06
N PRO A 182 -4.91 11.76 9.99
CA PRO A 182 -4.57 13.14 9.69
C PRO A 182 -3.19 13.25 9.05
N THR A 183 -3.10 13.98 7.94
CA THR A 183 -1.83 14.19 7.24
C THR A 183 -0.82 14.88 8.18
N ASP A 184 0.37 14.33 8.30
CA ASP A 184 1.49 14.96 9.02
C ASP A 184 2.77 14.84 8.18
N SER A 185 3.32 15.98 7.77
CA SER A 185 4.51 16.06 6.93
C SER A 185 5.76 15.46 7.60
N HIS A 186 5.78 15.31 8.92
CA HIS A 186 6.88 14.65 9.63
C HIS A 186 6.90 13.13 9.41
N TRP A 187 5.83 12.55 8.84
CA TRP A 187 5.80 11.16 8.35
C TRP A 187 6.35 11.00 6.94
N ARG A 188 6.79 12.09 6.30
CA ARG A 188 7.62 12.05 5.09
C ARG A 188 9.09 12.11 5.46
N ILE A 189 9.69 10.95 5.67
CA ILE A 189 11.01 10.79 6.30
C ILE A 189 12.07 10.52 5.23
N GLN A 190 13.17 11.28 5.26
CA GLN A 190 14.36 10.94 4.48
C GLN A 190 15.14 9.85 5.23
N ALA A 191 15.21 8.67 4.64
CA ALA A 191 15.95 7.54 5.18
C ALA A 191 17.31 7.40 4.50
N ARG A 192 18.31 6.90 5.25
CA ARG A 192 19.58 6.44 4.69
C ARG A 192 19.38 5.05 4.10
N TRP A 193 19.77 4.86 2.86
CA TRP A 193 19.78 3.56 2.20
C TRP A 193 21.07 2.81 2.54
N GLN A 194 20.92 1.54 2.92
CA GLN A 194 22.04 0.62 3.11
C GLN A 194 21.82 -0.60 2.21
N ALA A 195 22.42 -0.58 1.02
CA ALA A 195 22.43 -1.72 0.14
C ALA A 195 23.21 -2.88 0.78
N TYR A 196 22.75 -4.11 0.59
CA TYR A 196 23.55 -5.29 0.87
C TYR A 196 24.49 -5.58 -0.30
N PRO A 197 25.72 -6.08 -0.05
CA PRO A 197 26.64 -6.44 -1.14
C PRO A 197 26.04 -7.46 -2.12
N THR A 198 25.23 -8.38 -1.60
CA THR A 198 24.36 -9.29 -2.35
C THR A 198 22.98 -9.27 -1.72
N PRO A 199 21.88 -9.33 -2.51
CA PRO A 199 20.54 -9.46 -1.95
C PRO A 199 20.46 -10.65 -0.97
N ARG A 200 19.74 -10.46 0.12
CA ARG A 200 19.52 -11.49 1.12
C ARG A 200 18.18 -12.16 0.89
N THR A 201 18.16 -13.49 0.91
CA THR A 201 16.90 -14.23 0.87
C THR A 201 16.21 -14.18 2.23
N THR A 202 14.91 -13.90 2.24
CA THR A 202 14.05 -14.03 3.43
C THR A 202 12.74 -14.71 3.07
N THR A 203 12.01 -15.16 4.09
CA THR A 203 10.71 -15.79 3.93
C THR A 203 9.64 -14.88 4.53
N LEU A 204 8.77 -14.35 3.67
CA LEU A 204 7.53 -13.72 4.09
C LEU A 204 6.47 -14.79 4.31
N LEU A 205 5.51 -14.50 5.19
CA LEU A 205 4.26 -15.26 5.26
C LEU A 205 3.17 -14.51 4.50
N THR A 206 2.23 -15.25 3.95
CA THR A 206 0.98 -14.68 3.41
C THR A 206 -0.11 -14.61 4.48
N SER A 207 -1.21 -13.92 4.18
CA SER A 207 -2.39 -13.82 5.04
C SER A 207 -3.04 -15.17 5.40
N ILE A 208 -2.68 -16.24 4.68
CA ILE A 208 -3.12 -17.62 4.94
C ILE A 208 -2.00 -18.52 5.46
N GLY A 209 -0.85 -17.94 5.85
CA GLY A 209 0.30 -18.67 6.42
C GLY A 209 1.19 -19.39 5.41
N THR A 210 0.94 -19.25 4.11
CA THR A 210 1.84 -19.82 3.08
C THR A 210 3.16 -19.04 3.05
N PRO A 211 4.33 -19.73 3.11
CA PRO A 211 5.64 -19.10 2.94
C PRO A 211 5.87 -18.58 1.51
N LEU A 212 6.49 -17.41 1.40
CA LEU A 212 6.96 -16.80 0.15
C LEU A 212 8.43 -16.41 0.30
N THR A 213 9.30 -17.06 -0.46
CA THR A 213 10.73 -16.72 -0.51
C THR A 213 10.93 -15.49 -1.40
N VAL A 214 11.58 -14.47 -0.86
CA VAL A 214 11.85 -13.20 -1.54
C VAL A 214 13.30 -12.76 -1.35
N GLU A 215 13.77 -11.86 -2.20
CA GLU A 215 15.07 -11.21 -2.05
C GLU A 215 14.93 -9.79 -1.52
N VAL A 216 15.79 -9.45 -0.56
CA VAL A 216 15.88 -8.14 0.08
C VAL A 216 17.19 -7.48 -0.35
N PRO A 217 17.15 -6.36 -1.09
CA PRO A 217 18.34 -5.73 -1.65
C PRO A 217 19.11 -4.86 -0.64
N GLY A 218 18.53 -4.55 0.51
CA GLY A 218 19.11 -3.66 1.53
C GLY A 218 18.11 -3.26 2.60
N GLU A 219 18.40 -2.19 3.32
CA GLU A 219 17.52 -1.64 4.34
C GLU A 219 17.50 -0.11 4.33
N ALA A 220 16.31 0.46 4.56
CA ALA A 220 16.11 1.88 4.81
C ALA A 220 16.24 2.14 6.32
N VAL A 221 17.12 3.06 6.71
CA VAL A 221 17.37 3.41 8.11
C VAL A 221 17.00 4.86 8.37
N PHE A 222 16.17 5.07 9.38
CA PHE A 222 15.67 6.38 9.73
C PHE A 222 15.56 6.55 11.25
N SER A 223 15.34 7.78 11.70
CA SER A 223 15.16 8.08 13.13
C SER A 223 13.84 8.80 13.37
N ARG A 224 13.18 8.45 14.47
CA ARG A 224 11.96 9.10 14.95
C ARG A 224 12.02 9.14 16.47
N ASN A 225 11.74 10.30 17.06
CA ASN A 225 11.73 10.49 18.52
C ASN A 225 13.03 10.03 19.22
N GLY A 226 14.18 10.30 18.61
CA GLY A 226 15.50 9.90 19.15
C GLY A 226 15.85 8.42 19.00
N GLN A 227 14.94 7.58 18.50
CA GLN A 227 15.18 6.17 18.25
C GLN A 227 15.42 5.90 16.76
N GLN A 228 16.30 4.94 16.45
CA GLN A 228 16.59 4.50 15.09
C GLN A 228 15.74 3.27 14.73
N TYR A 229 15.20 3.28 13.52
CA TYR A 229 14.36 2.22 12.95
C TYR A 229 14.91 1.77 11.61
N ARG A 230 14.53 0.55 11.21
CA ARG A 230 14.94 -0.08 9.96
C ARG A 230 13.73 -0.70 9.28
N LEU A 231 13.71 -0.65 7.94
CA LEU A 231 12.75 -1.38 7.12
C LEU A 231 13.46 -2.03 5.93
N GLN A 232 13.11 -3.28 5.66
CA GLN A 232 13.61 -4.07 4.55
C GLN A 232 12.56 -4.12 3.44
N PRO A 233 12.85 -3.63 2.23
CA PRO A 233 11.95 -3.76 1.10
C PRO A 233 12.20 -5.05 0.32
N ILE A 234 11.27 -5.36 -0.58
CA ILE A 234 11.55 -6.13 -1.79
C ILE A 234 11.54 -5.20 -3.00
N VAL A 235 12.06 -5.66 -4.14
CA VAL A 235 11.92 -4.91 -5.41
C VAL A 235 10.45 -4.93 -5.81
N SER A 236 9.91 -3.81 -6.27
CA SER A 236 8.53 -3.76 -6.78
C SER A 236 8.37 -4.62 -8.03
N ASP A 237 7.18 -5.17 -8.26
CA ASP A 237 6.91 -6.06 -9.40
C ASP A 237 7.17 -5.39 -10.77
N ASP A 238 7.04 -4.07 -10.85
CA ASP A 238 7.34 -3.27 -12.05
C ASP A 238 8.84 -2.94 -12.22
N GLY A 239 9.67 -3.29 -11.23
CA GLY A 239 11.10 -3.00 -11.19
C GLY A 239 11.45 -1.51 -11.04
N GLN A 240 10.47 -0.63 -10.82
CA GLN A 240 10.67 0.82 -10.81
C GLN A 240 10.97 1.38 -9.42
N GLY A 241 11.02 0.55 -8.38
CA GLY A 241 11.18 1.04 -7.01
C GLY A 241 11.33 -0.05 -5.97
N LEU A 242 11.05 0.36 -4.73
CA LEU A 242 11.08 -0.51 -3.56
C LEU A 242 9.67 -0.64 -2.98
N PHE A 243 9.35 -1.85 -2.57
CA PHE A 243 8.09 -2.20 -1.95
C PHE A 243 8.31 -2.66 -0.51
N PHE A 244 7.81 -1.87 0.43
CA PHE A 244 7.91 -2.12 1.86
C PHE A 244 6.58 -2.67 2.39
N LEU A 245 6.68 -3.75 3.16
CA LEU A 245 5.57 -4.36 3.89
C LEU A 245 5.90 -4.23 5.36
N PHE A 246 5.17 -3.36 6.06
CA PHE A 246 5.47 -3.05 7.46
C PHE A 246 4.25 -3.20 8.34
N ALA A 247 4.49 -3.46 9.61
CA ALA A 247 3.51 -3.35 10.66
C ALA A 247 4.10 -2.50 11.79
N ASP A 248 3.23 -1.93 12.61
CA ASP A 248 3.62 -0.95 13.61
C ASP A 248 2.63 -1.00 14.80
N ARG A 249 2.77 -0.11 15.79
CA ARG A 249 1.93 -0.15 16.99
C ARG A 249 0.45 0.20 16.76
N THR A 250 0.11 0.75 15.59
CA THR A 250 -1.29 0.97 15.14
C THR A 250 -1.93 -0.28 14.52
N SER A 251 -1.12 -1.27 14.10
CA SER A 251 -1.61 -2.45 13.39
C SER A 251 -2.53 -3.30 14.26
N GLY A 252 -3.70 -3.66 13.72
CA GLY A 252 -4.74 -4.42 14.41
C GLY A 252 -5.60 -3.58 15.37
N LYS A 253 -5.36 -2.26 15.45
CA LYS A 253 -6.13 -1.32 16.29
C LYS A 253 -6.78 -0.24 15.44
N GLU A 254 -5.94 0.50 14.72
CA GLU A 254 -6.35 1.64 13.89
C GLU A 254 -6.01 1.41 12.41
N SER A 255 -4.97 0.60 12.12
CA SER A 255 -4.59 0.15 10.79
C SER A 255 -4.70 -1.37 10.63
N TYR A 256 -4.71 -1.85 9.38
CA TYR A 256 -4.85 -3.28 9.11
C TYR A 256 -3.76 -4.12 9.78
N GLY A 257 -4.14 -5.24 10.39
CA GLY A 257 -3.25 -6.02 11.27
C GLY A 257 -2.12 -6.77 10.58
N GLY A 258 -2.30 -7.16 9.31
CA GLY A 258 -1.32 -7.98 8.59
C GLY A 258 -0.09 -7.19 8.14
N ALA A 259 -0.31 -6.06 7.49
CA ALA A 259 0.70 -5.11 7.02
C ALA A 259 0.03 -3.86 6.44
N ARG A 260 0.79 -2.79 6.28
CA ARG A 260 0.55 -1.75 5.28
C ARG A 260 1.68 -1.73 4.27
N TYR A 261 1.33 -1.28 3.06
CA TYR A 261 2.20 -1.27 1.89
C TYR A 261 2.68 0.13 1.62
N LEU A 262 3.99 0.29 1.47
CA LEU A 262 4.60 1.56 1.12
C LEU A 262 5.52 1.35 -0.08
N TYR A 263 5.30 2.16 -1.12
CA TYR A 263 6.09 2.12 -2.34
C TYR A 263 6.98 3.35 -2.40
N THR A 264 8.22 3.18 -2.83
CA THR A 264 9.14 4.31 -3.02
C THR A 264 9.83 4.21 -4.36
N ALA A 265 10.26 5.36 -4.89
CA ALA A 265 11.25 5.39 -5.95
C ALA A 265 12.56 4.69 -5.50
N PRO A 266 13.46 4.34 -6.45
CA PRO A 266 14.75 3.76 -6.12
C PRO A 266 15.60 4.73 -5.29
N PRO A 267 16.52 4.22 -4.46
CA PRO A 267 17.44 5.07 -3.71
C PRO A 267 18.29 5.94 -4.64
N HIS A 268 18.50 7.19 -4.26
CA HIS A 268 19.37 8.16 -4.94
C HIS A 268 20.38 8.72 -3.94
N ASP A 269 21.66 8.74 -4.28
CA ASP A 269 22.77 9.20 -3.41
C ASP A 269 22.74 8.60 -1.99
N GLY A 270 22.46 7.30 -1.90
CA GLY A 270 22.41 6.58 -0.63
C GLY A 270 21.24 7.00 0.27
N ARG A 271 20.18 7.59 -0.29
CA ARG A 271 18.97 8.00 0.43
C ARG A 271 17.70 7.64 -0.34
N LEU A 272 16.58 7.57 0.37
CA LEU A 272 15.25 7.48 -0.20
C LEU A 272 14.24 8.16 0.73
N VAL A 273 13.04 8.43 0.23
CA VAL A 273 11.94 9.01 1.03
C VAL A 273 10.96 7.91 1.39
N LEU A 274 10.75 7.70 2.69
CA LEU A 274 9.66 6.91 3.23
C LEU A 274 8.50 7.86 3.56
N ASP A 275 7.50 7.95 2.70
CA ASP A 275 6.30 8.76 2.96
C ASP A 275 5.16 7.89 3.50
N PHE A 276 5.09 7.78 4.83
CA PHE A 276 4.06 6.96 5.47
C PHE A 276 2.64 7.53 5.28
N ASN A 277 2.46 8.78 4.83
CA ASN A 277 1.13 9.29 4.45
C ASN A 277 0.56 8.60 3.20
N LEU A 278 1.43 7.94 2.43
CA LEU A 278 1.08 7.13 1.26
C LEU A 278 0.99 5.63 1.57
N ALA A 279 1.08 5.22 2.85
CA ALA A 279 0.94 3.81 3.20
C ALA A 279 -0.49 3.32 2.91
N GLU A 280 -0.61 2.27 2.10
CA GLU A 280 -1.87 1.70 1.63
C GLU A 280 -2.19 0.39 2.35
N ASN A 281 -3.48 0.07 2.50
CA ASN A 281 -3.89 -1.27 2.89
C ASN A 281 -3.60 -2.29 1.77
N PRO A 282 -3.18 -3.52 2.11
CA PRO A 282 -3.05 -4.58 1.14
C PRO A 282 -4.42 -4.98 0.56
N PRO A 283 -4.48 -5.55 -0.66
CA PRO A 283 -5.73 -6.00 -1.26
C PRO A 283 -6.56 -6.94 -0.37
N CYS A 284 -5.91 -7.81 0.41
CA CYS A 284 -6.59 -8.74 1.33
C CYS A 284 -7.32 -8.04 2.49
N ALA A 285 -7.02 -6.77 2.77
CA ALA A 285 -7.78 -5.96 3.72
C ALA A 285 -9.10 -5.45 3.13
N LEU A 286 -9.21 -5.42 1.80
CA LEU A 286 -10.37 -4.90 1.07
C LEU A 286 -11.31 -6.01 0.61
N THR A 287 -10.77 -7.17 0.27
CA THR A 287 -11.50 -8.33 -0.23
C THR A 287 -10.93 -9.64 0.30
N PRO A 288 -11.77 -10.61 0.70
CA PRO A 288 -11.31 -11.91 1.17
C PRO A 288 -10.75 -12.80 0.05
N HIS A 289 -10.91 -12.38 -1.21
CA HIS A 289 -10.59 -13.18 -2.40
C HIS A 289 -9.12 -13.06 -2.85
N VAL A 290 -8.32 -12.32 -2.10
CA VAL A 290 -6.90 -12.07 -2.40
C VAL A 290 -6.05 -12.48 -1.21
N VAL A 291 -4.98 -13.20 -1.51
CA VAL A 291 -3.94 -13.58 -0.55
C VAL A 291 -2.78 -12.62 -0.72
N CYS A 292 -2.30 -12.03 0.36
CA CYS A 292 -1.22 -11.06 0.32
C CYS A 292 -0.12 -11.38 1.33
N PRO A 293 1.15 -11.05 1.05
CA PRO A 293 2.22 -11.11 2.03
C PRO A 293 1.95 -10.17 3.22
N ILE A 294 2.30 -10.62 4.42
CA ILE A 294 2.25 -9.86 5.67
C ILE A 294 3.64 -9.36 6.06
N ALA A 295 3.71 -8.41 7.00
CA ALA A 295 4.98 -7.86 7.46
C ALA A 295 5.83 -8.94 8.14
N SER A 296 7.10 -9.05 7.74
CA SER A 296 8.07 -9.91 8.41
C SER A 296 8.34 -9.41 9.83
N PRO A 297 8.87 -10.26 10.73
CA PRO A 297 9.26 -9.82 12.07
C PRO A 297 10.18 -8.59 12.08
N GLU A 298 11.12 -8.51 11.13
CA GLU A 298 12.11 -7.43 10.99
C GLU A 298 11.46 -6.09 10.59
N ASN A 299 10.31 -6.14 9.92
CA ASN A 299 9.54 -4.96 9.52
C ASN A 299 8.39 -4.62 10.49
N ARG A 300 8.41 -5.18 11.72
CA ARG A 300 7.48 -4.80 12.79
C ARG A 300 8.12 -3.69 13.62
N LEU A 301 7.71 -2.47 13.37
CA LEU A 301 8.22 -1.28 14.05
C LEU A 301 7.63 -1.16 15.45
N ASP A 302 8.50 -1.00 16.45
CA ASP A 302 8.09 -0.52 17.77
C ASP A 302 7.88 1.00 17.75
N LEU A 303 6.93 1.44 16.94
CA LEU A 303 6.58 2.83 16.68
C LEU A 303 5.09 2.89 16.31
N ALA A 304 4.35 3.89 16.76
CA ALA A 304 3.00 4.14 16.24
C ALA A 304 3.10 5.03 14.99
N VAL A 305 2.78 4.47 13.82
CA VAL A 305 2.82 5.21 12.55
C VAL A 305 1.41 5.71 12.22
N ASN A 306 1.08 6.88 12.78
CA ASN A 306 -0.23 7.54 12.64
C ASN A 306 -0.33 8.33 11.32
N ALA A 307 -0.04 7.68 10.20
CA ALA A 307 -0.10 8.24 8.84
C ALA A 307 -0.55 7.18 7.84
N GLY A 308 -1.14 7.58 6.72
CA GLY A 308 -1.60 6.68 5.66
C GLY A 308 -3.00 6.15 5.88
N GLU A 309 -3.34 5.04 5.22
CA GLU A 309 -4.65 4.40 5.33
C GLU A 309 -4.86 3.79 6.72
N LYS A 310 -6.06 3.98 7.26
CA LYS A 310 -6.59 3.27 8.44
C LYS A 310 -7.20 1.94 8.00
N THR A 311 -7.58 1.09 8.96
CA THR A 311 -8.29 -0.16 8.68
C THR A 311 -9.53 0.12 7.83
N TYR A 312 -9.60 -0.50 6.65
CA TYR A 312 -10.81 -0.47 5.85
C TYR A 312 -11.92 -1.20 6.60
N ARG A 313 -13.02 -0.48 6.83
CA ARG A 313 -14.25 -1.03 7.37
C ARG A 313 -15.26 -1.01 6.24
N ALA A 314 -15.62 -2.19 5.74
CA ALA A 314 -16.76 -2.29 4.84
C ALA A 314 -17.97 -1.70 5.58
N ALA A 315 -18.76 -0.87 4.90
CA ALA A 315 -19.94 -0.27 5.51
C ALA A 315 -20.80 -1.39 6.15
N GLU A 316 -20.94 -1.33 7.47
CA GLU A 316 -21.82 -2.22 8.22
C GLU A 316 -23.24 -2.00 7.70
N ARG A 317 -23.94 -3.08 7.35
CA ARG A 317 -25.36 -3.05 7.01
C ARG A 317 -26.20 -2.99 8.26
#